data_AF-A0A315W2F0-F1
#
_entry.id   AF-A0A315W2F0-F1
#
_cell.length_a   1.000
_cell.length_b   1.000
_cell.length_c   1.000
_cell.angle_alpha   90.00
_cell.angle_beta   90.00
_cell.angle_gamma   90.00
#
_symmetry.space_group_name_H-M   'P 1'
#
loop_
_entity.id
_entity.type
_entity.pdbx_description
1 polymer ?
#
loop_
_entity_poly.entity_id
_entity_poly.type
_entity_poly.pdbx_seq_one_letter_code
_entity_poly.pdbx_strand_id
1 'polypeptide(L)'
;YYLLNWQPAFFLFPGRERSPQGHSATFTFLQTSETMGVKGMKTLVAESDTLEDVGFKDRAIIIDGPNLYYSLYFNSEPKLDQQHGGDYSAFRGLVLRFFSSLESCNITPLVVLDGGAEPVKNKTVGNRLKDKLQKAKRISESRAGEWDNILPPLVKDVFIQVLQELQVEIQQCFGEADLTAVLRANERKCPVLSNDSDFYIFDVQEGFLSIDGFQWESVAQEAIPARRYRISQFCRCFNVDEKHMPVFAALSGNDYSQLEKEDIKKLIRRYPETQRPGGSSTGRQRAILRFLGDFRGKTPEKAVTGALQLVGRSKQEDFKLFLNSAQQYALKEPPRPNLPQWVVQEIQRGRLTSFVTSVVSQKSMTLTPLVEDFSQPSSYNASLRIRQFFYGLLLGTDPCTEYDREGAEEMRPKQVTPVLAGVTPEELQKLELEQLNEAPEVLRRTVMYEALGCSGLDIEHIPDQLKLTLCVTRFWFWYQNSQQSPSEGFNMSCLQALVLGFLQGNTDG
;
A
#
# COMPACT_ATOMS: atom_id res chain seq x y z
N TYR A 1 -22.32 -3.49 -5.70
CA TYR A 1 -21.53 -3.98 -4.55
C TYR A 1 -20.76 -5.26 -4.92
N TYR A 2 -21.41 -6.43 -5.01
CA TYR A 2 -20.73 -7.69 -5.35
C TYR A 2 -19.98 -7.71 -6.69
N LEU A 3 -20.40 -6.93 -7.70
CA LEU A 3 -19.77 -6.93 -9.03
C LEU A 3 -18.42 -6.20 -9.11
N LEU A 4 -18.14 -5.28 -8.19
CA LEU A 4 -16.94 -4.44 -8.28
C LEU A 4 -15.84 -4.79 -7.26
N ASN A 5 -16.10 -5.72 -6.35
CA ASN A 5 -15.14 -6.18 -5.33
C ASN A 5 -14.41 -7.49 -5.72
N TRP A 6 -14.39 -7.85 -7.01
CA TRP A 6 -13.73 -9.08 -7.46
C TRP A 6 -12.22 -8.83 -7.67
N GLN A 7 -11.41 -9.41 -6.78
CA GLN A 7 -9.98 -9.61 -7.01
C GLN A 7 -9.74 -11.03 -7.57
N PRO A 8 -8.86 -11.20 -8.58
CA PRO A 8 -8.87 -12.39 -9.42
C PRO A 8 -7.88 -13.51 -9.02
N ALA A 9 -7.37 -13.53 -7.78
CA ALA A 9 -6.29 -14.45 -7.37
C ALA A 9 -6.73 -15.33 -6.19
N PHE A 10 -6.82 -16.66 -6.37
CA PHE A 10 -7.09 -17.60 -5.27
C PHE A 10 -6.41 -18.98 -5.42
N PHE A 11 -5.88 -19.43 -4.27
CA PHE A 11 -5.34 -20.73 -3.81
C PHE A 11 -4.06 -21.32 -4.44
N LEU A 12 -2.96 -21.25 -3.67
CA LEU A 12 -1.82 -22.16 -3.73
C LEU A 12 -1.94 -23.20 -2.60
N PHE A 13 -1.59 -24.45 -2.88
CA PHE A 13 -1.73 -25.60 -1.96
C PHE A 13 -0.58 -25.68 -0.93
N PRO A 14 -0.82 -26.09 0.33
CA PRO A 14 0.23 -26.21 1.34
C PRO A 14 1.03 -27.52 1.23
N GLY A 15 2.35 -27.39 1.27
CA GLY A 15 3.30 -28.50 1.47
C GLY A 15 3.66 -28.66 2.95
N ARG A 16 3.75 -29.92 3.40
CA ARG A 16 3.93 -30.41 4.78
C ARG A 16 4.91 -29.64 5.69
N GLU A 17 4.44 -29.38 6.92
CA GLU A 17 5.19 -28.87 8.08
C GLU A 17 6.30 -29.82 8.57
N ARG A 18 7.37 -29.23 9.10
CA ARG A 18 8.18 -29.79 10.20
C ARG A 18 8.54 -28.67 11.19
N SER A 19 8.36 -28.97 12.48
CA SER A 19 8.53 -28.10 13.65
C SER A 19 9.99 -27.92 14.11
N PRO A 20 10.29 -26.92 14.98
CA PRO A 20 11.56 -26.20 15.00
C PRO A 20 12.44 -26.47 16.25
N GLN A 21 13.67 -25.95 16.23
CA GLN A 21 14.44 -25.59 17.43
C GLN A 21 14.97 -24.17 17.29
N GLY A 22 14.59 -23.33 18.26
CA GLY A 22 14.81 -21.88 18.24
C GLY A 22 16.19 -21.44 18.72
N HIS A 23 16.46 -20.15 18.54
CA HIS A 23 17.39 -19.34 19.33
C HIS A 23 16.91 -17.89 19.30
N SER A 24 16.89 -17.26 20.48
CA SER A 24 16.65 -15.83 20.70
C SER A 24 17.81 -15.00 20.16
N ALA A 25 17.53 -13.98 19.34
CA ALA A 25 18.52 -12.99 18.92
C ALA A 25 17.97 -11.56 18.98
N THR A 26 18.77 -10.72 19.60
CA THR A 26 18.64 -9.27 19.83
C THR A 26 18.35 -8.46 18.55
N PHE A 27 17.34 -7.58 18.67
CA PHE A 27 16.95 -6.57 17.68
C PHE A 27 18.15 -5.76 17.20
N THR A 28 18.50 -5.93 15.93
CA THR A 28 19.45 -5.07 15.23
C THR A 28 18.68 -4.40 14.09
N PHE A 29 18.44 -3.10 14.22
CA PHE A 29 17.96 -2.22 13.15
C PHE A 29 18.85 -2.42 11.92
N LEU A 30 18.29 -2.55 10.70
CA LEU A 30 18.89 -2.06 9.46
C LEU A 30 17.99 -2.24 8.22
N GLN A 31 17.69 -1.08 7.60
CA GLN A 31 17.65 -0.83 6.15
C GLN A 31 17.19 -1.95 5.21
N THR A 32 15.88 -2.00 4.95
CA THR A 32 15.39 -2.44 3.63
C THR A 32 15.67 -1.35 2.58
N SER A 33 16.34 -1.76 1.51
CA SER A 33 16.77 -0.95 0.38
C SER A 33 15.62 -0.27 -0.39
N GLU A 34 15.90 0.95 -0.84
CA GLU A 34 15.08 1.90 -1.62
C GLU A 34 14.01 2.65 -0.80
N THR A 35 14.49 3.63 -0.04
CA THR A 35 13.69 4.59 0.76
C THR A 35 12.74 5.39 -0.15
N MET A 36 11.44 5.12 -0.04
CA MET A 36 10.41 6.11 -0.30
C MET A 36 10.50 7.19 0.80
N GLY A 37 10.31 8.46 0.42
CA GLY A 37 10.41 9.60 1.32
C GLY A 37 11.82 10.22 1.43
N VAL A 38 12.10 10.95 2.52
CA VAL A 38 13.32 11.75 2.65
C VAL A 38 14.57 10.96 3.04
N LYS A 39 15.54 10.97 2.12
CA LYS A 39 16.83 10.29 2.26
C LYS A 39 17.58 10.68 3.53
N GLY A 40 17.89 9.68 4.35
CA GLY A 40 18.72 9.82 5.56
C GLY A 40 18.00 10.49 6.74
N MET A 41 16.71 10.82 6.62
CA MET A 41 15.96 11.50 7.67
C MET A 41 15.77 10.62 8.92
N LYS A 42 15.39 9.34 8.75
CA LYS A 42 15.25 8.39 9.87
C LYS A 42 16.52 8.29 10.72
N THR A 43 17.66 8.10 10.07
CA THR A 43 18.97 8.00 10.74
C THR A 43 19.32 9.31 11.44
N LEU A 44 19.10 10.46 10.79
CA LEU A 44 19.37 11.76 11.37
C LEU A 44 18.54 12.03 12.62
N VAL A 45 17.25 11.66 12.61
CA VAL A 45 16.37 11.80 13.78
C VAL A 45 16.85 10.90 14.92
N ALA A 46 17.17 9.63 14.63
CA ALA A 46 17.70 8.71 15.63
C ALA A 46 19.02 9.21 16.28
N GLU A 47 19.88 9.89 15.52
CA GLU A 47 21.14 10.47 16.02
C GLU A 47 20.98 11.86 16.70
N SER A 48 19.77 12.42 16.73
CA SER A 48 19.54 13.80 17.17
C SER A 48 19.02 13.92 18.61
N ASP A 49 18.67 12.82 19.27
CA ASP A 49 18.03 12.79 20.59
C ASP A 49 16.77 13.69 20.68
N THR A 50 16.07 13.87 19.56
CA THR A 50 14.85 14.72 19.47
C THR A 50 13.55 13.96 19.69
N LEU A 51 13.61 12.65 19.89
CA LEU A 51 12.45 11.80 20.17
C LEU A 51 12.06 11.89 21.65
N GLU A 52 10.77 12.07 21.90
CA GLU A 52 10.18 12.05 23.23
C GLU A 52 9.62 10.65 23.53
N ASP A 53 10.03 10.01 24.63
CA ASP A 53 9.36 8.80 25.11
C ASP A 53 7.99 9.18 25.70
N VAL A 54 6.93 8.47 25.28
CA VAL A 54 5.55 8.73 25.71
C VAL A 54 4.81 7.43 26.01
N GLY A 55 3.94 7.43 27.02
CA GLY A 55 2.94 6.38 27.21
C GLY A 55 1.63 6.82 26.53
N PHE A 56 1.34 6.28 25.36
CA PHE A 56 0.21 6.69 24.54
C PHE A 56 -1.08 5.98 24.96
N LYS A 57 -2.11 6.75 25.33
CA LYS A 57 -3.45 6.31 25.75
C LYS A 57 -4.47 7.46 25.73
N ASP A 58 -5.75 7.14 25.85
CA ASP A 58 -6.87 8.08 26.05
C ASP A 58 -7.00 9.17 24.98
N ARG A 59 -6.56 8.90 23.74
CA ARG A 59 -6.52 9.89 22.66
C ARG A 59 -6.77 9.25 21.30
N ALA A 60 -7.22 10.06 20.35
CA ALA A 60 -7.30 9.65 18.96
C ALA A 60 -5.90 9.47 18.35
N ILE A 61 -5.80 8.69 17.26
CA ILE A 61 -4.59 8.53 16.47
C ILE A 61 -4.96 8.38 14.98
N ILE A 62 -4.16 8.98 14.09
CA ILE A 62 -4.27 8.70 12.66
C ILE A 62 -3.25 7.65 12.29
N ILE A 63 -3.66 6.63 11.57
CA ILE A 63 -2.79 5.52 11.17
C ILE A 63 -2.65 5.53 9.65
N ASP A 64 -1.41 5.55 9.17
CA ASP A 64 -1.08 5.21 7.79
C ASP A 64 -1.28 3.71 7.58
N GLY A 65 -2.41 3.37 6.97
CA GLY A 65 -2.86 1.99 6.78
C GLY A 65 -1.88 1.15 5.96
N PRO A 66 -1.44 1.60 4.76
CA PRO A 66 -0.39 0.94 4.00
C PRO A 66 0.82 0.59 4.83
N ASN A 67 1.40 1.58 5.49
CA ASN A 67 2.59 1.34 6.29
C ASN A 67 2.34 0.34 7.43
N LEU A 68 1.17 0.42 8.07
CA LEU A 68 0.79 -0.51 9.15
C LEU A 68 0.66 -1.96 8.66
N TYR A 69 -0.16 -2.25 7.64
CA TYR A 69 -0.34 -3.65 7.24
C TYR A 69 0.93 -4.25 6.62
N TYR A 70 1.77 -3.44 5.96
CA TYR A 70 3.09 -3.87 5.50
C TYR A 70 4.00 -4.22 6.69
N SER A 71 4.02 -3.36 7.71
CA SER A 71 4.83 -3.58 8.92
C SER A 71 4.38 -4.83 9.69
N LEU A 72 3.08 -4.96 9.95
CA LEU A 72 2.51 -6.12 10.65
C LEU A 72 2.78 -7.43 9.91
N TYR A 73 2.70 -7.44 8.58
CA TYR A 73 2.92 -8.67 7.81
C TYR A 73 4.40 -9.03 7.70
N PHE A 74 5.28 -8.07 7.39
CA PHE A 74 6.69 -8.36 7.12
C PHE A 74 7.53 -8.56 8.37
N ASN A 75 7.12 -7.95 9.49
CA ASN A 75 7.83 -8.03 10.77
C ASN A 75 7.13 -8.95 11.78
N SER A 76 6.18 -9.79 11.32
CA SER A 76 5.49 -10.76 12.16
C SER A 76 6.46 -11.80 12.72
N GLU A 77 6.27 -12.20 13.98
CA GLU A 77 6.96 -13.34 14.59
C GLU A 77 5.93 -14.35 15.13
N PRO A 78 5.91 -15.61 14.65
CA PRO A 78 6.74 -16.14 13.56
C PRO A 78 6.42 -15.49 12.20
N LYS A 79 7.37 -15.52 11.26
CA LYS A 79 7.22 -14.95 9.91
C LYS A 79 6.05 -15.59 9.17
N LEU A 80 5.10 -14.77 8.73
CA LEU A 80 3.96 -15.20 7.92
C LEU A 80 4.41 -15.67 6.53
N ASP A 81 3.73 -16.69 6.01
CA ASP A 81 4.08 -17.27 4.72
C ASP A 81 3.91 -16.25 3.58
N GLN A 82 4.89 -16.19 2.69
CA GLN A 82 4.83 -15.37 1.47
C GLN A 82 4.99 -16.24 0.22
N GLN A 83 5.45 -17.49 0.39
CA GLN A 83 5.79 -18.38 -0.70
C GLN A 83 4.56 -19.05 -1.30
N HIS A 84 3.57 -19.41 -0.47
CA HIS A 84 2.36 -20.12 -0.92
C HIS A 84 1.13 -19.21 -0.92
N GLY A 85 1.32 -17.93 -1.25
CA GLY A 85 0.21 -17.01 -1.48
C GLY A 85 -0.40 -16.40 -0.21
N GLY A 86 0.21 -16.59 0.96
CA GLY A 86 -0.11 -15.85 2.19
C GLY A 86 -0.75 -16.70 3.30
N ASP A 87 -0.54 -16.29 4.55
CA ASP A 87 -1.28 -16.80 5.72
C ASP A 87 -2.26 -15.72 6.22
N TYR A 88 -3.44 -15.71 5.62
CA TYR A 88 -4.48 -14.72 5.90
C TYR A 88 -5.14 -14.89 7.27
N SER A 89 -5.16 -16.11 7.81
CA SER A 89 -5.76 -16.41 9.12
C SER A 89 -4.86 -15.88 10.24
N ALA A 90 -3.56 -16.18 10.19
CA ALA A 90 -2.62 -15.67 11.16
C ALA A 90 -2.44 -14.15 11.04
N PHE A 91 -2.46 -13.59 9.83
CA PHE A 91 -2.46 -12.15 9.62
C PHE A 91 -3.69 -11.47 10.23
N ARG A 92 -4.89 -12.02 10.03
CA ARG A 92 -6.11 -11.56 10.70
C ARG A 92 -5.93 -11.52 12.22
N GLY A 93 -5.37 -12.58 12.81
CA GLY A 93 -5.06 -12.63 14.23
C GLY A 93 -4.10 -11.52 14.70
N LEU A 94 -3.09 -11.18 13.90
CA LEU A 94 -2.17 -10.06 14.17
C LEU A 94 -2.89 -8.71 14.17
N VAL A 95 -3.73 -8.45 13.17
CA VAL A 95 -4.49 -7.20 13.06
C VAL A 95 -5.45 -7.06 14.24
N LEU A 96 -6.18 -8.12 14.59
CA LEU A 96 -7.07 -8.13 15.76
C LEU A 96 -6.33 -7.78 17.05
N ARG A 97 -5.14 -8.37 17.29
CA ARG A 97 -4.34 -8.06 18.48
C ARG A 97 -3.88 -6.61 18.51
N PHE A 98 -3.41 -6.08 17.38
CA PHE A 98 -2.97 -4.68 17.30
C PHE A 98 -4.09 -3.72 17.71
N PHE A 99 -5.30 -3.87 17.15
CA PHE A 99 -6.42 -3.00 17.48
C PHE A 99 -6.98 -3.26 18.89
N SER A 100 -6.90 -4.49 19.39
CA SER A 100 -7.24 -4.80 20.80
C SER A 100 -6.31 -4.07 21.77
N SER A 101 -5.02 -3.96 21.45
CA SER A 101 -4.08 -3.17 22.26
C SER A 101 -4.47 -1.69 22.28
N LEU A 102 -4.88 -1.12 21.14
CA LEU A 102 -5.37 0.27 21.08
C LEU A 102 -6.62 0.46 21.93
N GLU A 103 -7.60 -0.44 21.80
CA GLU A 103 -8.85 -0.41 22.57
C GLU A 103 -8.59 -0.50 24.08
N SER A 104 -7.70 -1.41 24.51
CA SER A 104 -7.32 -1.56 25.93
C SER A 104 -6.67 -0.31 26.54
N CYS A 105 -6.15 0.58 25.71
CA CYS A 105 -5.55 1.86 26.09
C CYS A 105 -6.47 3.06 25.79
N ASN A 106 -7.75 2.81 25.49
CA ASN A 106 -8.74 3.83 25.14
C ASN A 106 -8.26 4.76 24.00
N ILE A 107 -7.62 4.18 22.98
CA ILE A 107 -7.15 4.89 21.79
C ILE A 107 -8.19 4.77 20.68
N THR A 108 -8.54 5.89 20.05
CA THR A 108 -9.50 5.92 18.93
C THR A 108 -8.78 6.06 17.58
N PRO A 109 -8.62 4.98 16.80
CA PRO A 109 -7.94 5.05 15.50
C PRO A 109 -8.83 5.56 14.37
N LEU A 110 -8.25 6.35 13.48
CA LEU A 110 -8.70 6.52 12.09
C LEU A 110 -7.59 5.99 11.17
N VAL A 111 -7.91 4.97 10.37
CA VAL A 111 -6.98 4.39 9.40
C VAL A 111 -7.18 5.06 8.05
N VAL A 112 -6.12 5.65 7.51
CA VAL A 112 -6.10 6.29 6.19
C VAL A 112 -5.42 5.36 5.19
N LEU A 113 -6.04 5.12 4.04
CA LEU A 113 -5.54 4.19 3.02
C LEU A 113 -5.19 4.90 1.72
N ASP A 114 -4.19 4.40 0.99
CA ASP A 114 -3.78 4.87 -0.33
C ASP A 114 -4.78 4.50 -1.43
N GLY A 115 -5.03 5.45 -2.32
CA GLY A 115 -5.97 5.34 -3.45
C GLY A 115 -5.50 4.47 -4.61
N GLY A 116 -5.95 4.83 -5.81
CA GLY A 116 -5.58 4.12 -7.04
C GLY A 116 -4.12 4.35 -7.39
N ALA A 117 -3.50 3.38 -8.04
CA ALA A 117 -2.10 3.47 -8.43
C ALA A 117 -1.86 4.60 -9.44
N GLU A 118 -0.72 5.28 -9.30
CA GLU A 118 -0.21 6.19 -10.30
C GLU A 118 0.17 5.45 -11.60
N PRO A 119 0.19 6.13 -12.76
CA PRO A 119 0.55 5.50 -14.02
C PRO A 119 1.97 4.89 -13.99
N VAL A 120 2.14 3.67 -14.51
CA VAL A 120 3.42 2.95 -14.63
C VAL A 120 4.50 3.74 -15.39
N LYS A 121 4.11 4.76 -16.16
CA LYS A 121 5.03 5.69 -16.85
C LYS A 121 5.94 6.47 -15.88
N ASN A 122 5.62 6.49 -14.58
CA ASN A 122 6.51 7.00 -13.55
C ASN A 122 7.68 6.02 -13.36
N LYS A 123 8.92 6.48 -13.62
CA LYS A 123 10.15 5.67 -13.52
C LYS A 123 10.26 4.93 -12.19
N THR A 124 9.85 5.57 -11.10
CA THR A 124 9.83 4.99 -9.75
C THR A 124 8.88 3.80 -9.66
N VAL A 125 7.67 3.91 -10.22
CA VAL A 125 6.69 2.81 -10.26
C VAL A 125 7.20 1.64 -11.09
N GLY A 126 7.79 1.92 -12.27
CA GLY A 126 8.39 0.89 -13.13
C GLY A 126 9.51 0.11 -12.45
N ASN A 127 10.43 0.80 -11.75
CA ASN A 127 11.50 0.15 -11.00
C ASN A 127 10.96 -0.69 -9.83
N ARG A 128 9.99 -0.16 -9.07
CA ARG A 128 9.33 -0.88 -7.96
C ARG A 128 8.64 -2.16 -8.44
N LEU A 129 7.96 -2.12 -9.58
CA LEU A 129 7.31 -3.30 -10.15
C LEU A 129 8.34 -4.34 -10.60
N LYS A 130 9.45 -3.91 -11.20
CA LYS A 130 10.54 -4.81 -11.60
C LYS A 130 11.21 -5.47 -10.39
N ASP A 131 11.46 -4.72 -9.33
CA ASP A 131 11.98 -5.27 -8.07
C ASP A 131 11.02 -6.28 -7.44
N LYS A 132 9.72 -5.95 -7.36
CA LYS A 132 8.67 -6.88 -6.91
C LYS A 132 8.64 -8.16 -7.74
N LEU A 133 8.74 -8.06 -9.06
CA LEU A 133 8.76 -9.21 -9.97
C LEU A 133 9.97 -10.12 -9.71
N GLN A 134 11.15 -9.54 -9.53
CA GLN A 134 12.37 -10.28 -9.22
C GLN A 134 12.32 -10.94 -7.83
N LYS A 135 11.78 -10.24 -6.82
CA LYS A 135 11.54 -10.80 -5.48
C LYS A 135 10.56 -11.96 -5.53
N ALA A 136 9.42 -11.78 -6.21
CA ALA A 136 8.43 -12.82 -6.40
C ALA A 136 9.03 -14.11 -6.97
N LYS A 137 9.88 -13.99 -8.01
CA LYS A 137 10.59 -15.12 -8.60
C LYS A 137 11.54 -15.79 -7.62
N ARG A 138 12.35 -15.02 -6.90
CA ARG A 138 13.29 -15.59 -5.91
C ARG A 138 12.54 -16.33 -4.80
N ILE A 139 11.42 -15.78 -4.33
CA ILE A 139 10.57 -16.42 -3.33
C ILE A 139 9.95 -17.71 -3.87
N SER A 140 9.43 -17.72 -5.11
CA SER A 140 8.82 -18.93 -5.67
C SER A 140 9.84 -20.06 -5.89
N GLU A 141 11.10 -19.71 -6.20
CA GLU A 141 12.19 -20.67 -6.38
C GLU A 141 12.89 -21.09 -5.07
N SER A 142 12.40 -20.66 -3.90
CA SER A 142 13.08 -20.84 -2.59
C SER A 142 14.52 -20.31 -2.56
N ARG A 143 14.78 -19.22 -3.29
CA ARG A 143 16.08 -18.53 -3.40
C ARG A 143 16.06 -17.13 -2.79
N ALA A 144 15.00 -16.79 -2.07
CA ALA A 144 14.84 -15.50 -1.41
C ALA A 144 15.87 -15.32 -0.29
N GLY A 145 16.45 -14.12 -0.22
CA GLY A 145 17.20 -13.70 0.95
C GLY A 145 16.26 -13.40 2.14
N GLU A 146 16.83 -13.23 3.33
CA GLU A 146 16.10 -12.86 4.56
C GLU A 146 15.19 -11.63 4.37
N TRP A 147 15.67 -10.67 3.56
CA TRP A 147 15.06 -9.37 3.31
C TRP A 147 14.18 -9.32 2.06
N ASP A 148 14.09 -10.42 1.30
CA ASP A 148 13.18 -10.51 0.17
C ASP A 148 11.76 -10.73 0.72
N ASN A 149 10.98 -9.65 0.72
CA ASN A 149 9.58 -9.68 1.12
C ASN A 149 8.66 -9.26 -0.03
N ILE A 150 7.52 -9.92 -0.12
CA ILE A 150 6.42 -9.57 -1.01
C ILE A 150 5.10 -9.71 -0.24
N LEU A 151 4.22 -8.73 -0.40
CA LEU A 151 2.94 -8.75 0.28
C LEU A 151 1.96 -9.62 -0.53
N PRO A 152 1.34 -10.65 0.08
CA PRO A 152 0.31 -11.42 -0.60
C PRO A 152 -0.91 -10.57 -0.99
N PRO A 153 -1.63 -10.95 -2.07
CA PRO A 153 -2.60 -10.08 -2.71
C PRO A 153 -3.77 -9.67 -1.81
N LEU A 154 -4.24 -10.54 -0.92
CA LEU A 154 -5.43 -10.28 -0.10
C LEU A 154 -5.13 -9.66 1.27
N VAL A 155 -3.87 -9.32 1.56
CA VAL A 155 -3.51 -8.72 2.87
C VAL A 155 -4.27 -7.41 3.11
N LYS A 156 -4.36 -6.55 2.09
CA LYS A 156 -5.13 -5.30 2.18
C LYS A 156 -6.62 -5.59 2.43
N ASP A 157 -7.20 -6.57 1.74
CA ASP A 157 -8.61 -6.93 1.89
C ASP A 157 -8.92 -7.48 3.27
N VAL A 158 -8.10 -8.40 3.78
CA VAL A 158 -8.22 -8.96 5.14
C VAL A 158 -8.08 -7.85 6.18
N PHE A 159 -7.11 -6.95 6.01
CA PHE A 159 -6.94 -5.80 6.90
C PHE A 159 -8.21 -4.95 6.94
N ILE A 160 -8.75 -4.53 5.80
CA ILE A 160 -9.98 -3.73 5.71
C ILE A 160 -11.18 -4.46 6.31
N GLN A 161 -11.33 -5.77 6.06
CA GLN A 161 -12.41 -6.58 6.63
C GLN A 161 -12.37 -6.57 8.15
N VAL A 162 -11.19 -6.80 8.75
CA VAL A 162 -11.02 -6.73 10.21
C VAL A 162 -11.36 -5.34 10.75
N LEU A 163 -10.92 -4.27 10.08
CA LEU A 163 -11.27 -2.90 10.49
C LEU A 163 -12.78 -2.67 10.48
N GLN A 164 -13.48 -3.16 9.46
CA GLN A 164 -14.94 -3.04 9.34
C GLN A 164 -15.68 -3.82 10.42
N GLU A 165 -15.23 -5.03 10.74
CA GLU A 165 -15.79 -5.85 11.82
C GLU A 165 -15.60 -5.21 13.21
N LEU A 166 -14.42 -4.65 13.45
CA LEU A 166 -14.10 -3.91 14.68
C LEU A 166 -14.72 -2.50 14.70
N GLN A 167 -15.42 -2.09 13.64
CA GLN A 167 -15.98 -0.75 13.48
C GLN A 167 -14.94 0.38 13.61
N VAL A 168 -13.69 0.10 13.25
CA VAL A 168 -12.62 1.10 13.16
C VAL A 168 -12.93 2.04 12.00
N GLU A 169 -12.75 3.34 12.20
CA GLU A 169 -12.98 4.33 11.16
C GLU A 169 -11.92 4.21 10.05
N ILE A 170 -12.38 4.17 8.79
CA ILE A 170 -11.52 4.06 7.60
C ILE A 170 -11.77 5.26 6.71
N GLN A 171 -10.69 5.85 6.18
CA GLN A 171 -10.76 6.81 5.09
C GLN A 171 -9.79 6.41 3.97
N GLN A 172 -10.35 5.88 2.89
CA GLN A 172 -9.61 5.55 1.68
C GLN A 172 -9.47 6.79 0.78
N CYS A 173 -8.24 7.17 0.48
CA CYS A 173 -7.90 8.30 -0.39
C CYS A 173 -8.05 7.93 -1.88
N PHE A 174 -7.98 8.95 -2.75
CA PHE A 174 -7.98 8.78 -4.21
C PHE A 174 -6.58 8.90 -4.85
N GLY A 175 -5.60 9.32 -4.05
CA GLY A 175 -4.17 9.28 -4.34
C GLY A 175 -3.43 8.88 -3.06
N GLU A 176 -2.29 9.49 -2.79
CA GLU A 176 -1.49 9.23 -1.59
C GLU A 176 -2.23 9.58 -0.28
N ALA A 177 -2.07 8.73 0.73
CA ALA A 177 -2.68 8.85 2.03
C ALA A 177 -2.01 9.92 2.90
N ASP A 178 -0.71 10.16 2.73
CA ASP A 178 0.12 10.95 3.66
C ASP A 178 -0.47 12.31 3.97
N LEU A 179 -0.78 13.07 2.93
CA LEU A 179 -1.34 14.41 3.03
C LEU A 179 -2.69 14.40 3.75
N THR A 180 -3.53 13.41 3.46
CA THR A 180 -4.83 13.24 4.13
C THR A 180 -4.64 12.87 5.60
N ALA A 181 -3.67 12.01 5.91
CA ALA A 181 -3.35 11.62 7.27
C ALA A 181 -2.93 12.83 8.11
N VAL A 182 -2.07 13.71 7.57
CA VAL A 182 -1.66 14.95 8.24
C VAL A 182 -2.84 15.90 8.45
N LEU A 183 -3.67 16.11 7.41
CA LEU A 183 -4.86 16.96 7.53
C LEU A 183 -5.81 16.48 8.62
N ARG A 184 -6.09 15.17 8.68
CA ARG A 184 -6.95 14.57 9.71
C ARG A 184 -6.31 14.60 11.10
N ALA A 185 -5.00 14.42 11.19
CA ALA A 185 -4.27 14.50 12.45
C ALA A 185 -4.36 15.90 13.07
N ASN A 186 -4.16 16.93 12.24
CA ASN A 186 -4.27 18.32 12.67
C ASN A 186 -5.72 18.71 13.00
N GLU A 187 -6.71 18.22 12.25
CA GLU A 187 -8.14 18.44 12.54
C GLU A 187 -8.54 17.82 13.89
N ARG A 188 -8.11 16.59 14.16
CA ARG A 188 -8.43 15.85 15.39
C ARG A 188 -7.50 16.14 16.56
N LYS A 189 -6.44 16.93 16.34
CA LYS A 189 -5.38 17.22 17.32
C LYS A 189 -4.83 15.91 17.91
N CYS A 190 -4.34 15.05 17.03
CA CYS A 190 -3.71 13.78 17.38
C CYS A 190 -2.48 13.49 16.50
N PRO A 191 -1.56 12.60 16.92
CA PRO A 191 -0.41 12.25 16.12
C PRO A 191 -0.75 11.31 14.96
N VAL A 192 0.18 11.23 13.99
CA VAL A 192 0.17 10.19 12.95
C VAL A 192 1.08 9.03 13.36
N LEU A 193 0.65 7.81 13.10
CA LEU A 193 1.42 6.56 13.22
C LEU A 193 1.80 6.05 11.82
N SER A 194 3.10 6.07 11.51
CA SER A 194 3.66 5.53 10.26
C SER A 194 5.17 5.27 10.44
N ASN A 195 5.81 4.57 9.51
CA ASN A 195 7.26 4.59 9.34
C ASN A 195 7.66 5.39 8.09
N ASP A 196 6.77 6.09 7.39
CA ASP A 196 7.18 6.95 6.28
C ASP A 196 7.99 8.15 6.80
N SER A 197 9.09 8.43 6.11
CA SER A 197 9.97 9.54 6.47
C SER A 197 9.46 10.91 6.05
N ASP A 198 8.46 10.99 5.18
CA ASP A 198 7.82 12.25 4.82
C ASP A 198 7.06 12.89 6.01
N PHE A 199 6.57 12.08 6.97
CA PHE A 199 5.98 12.59 8.22
C PHE A 199 6.95 13.33 9.15
N TYR A 200 8.27 13.21 8.95
CA TYR A 200 9.23 14.07 9.63
C TYR A 200 9.28 15.50 9.05
N ILE A 201 8.73 15.71 7.86
CA ILE A 201 8.75 16.99 7.13
C ILE A 201 7.40 17.69 7.24
N PHE A 202 6.31 16.92 7.20
CA PHE A 202 4.98 17.47 7.39
C PHE A 202 4.83 18.15 8.76
N ASP A 203 4.07 19.23 8.77
CA ASP A 203 3.69 19.94 9.99
C ASP A 203 2.52 19.21 10.68
N VAL A 204 2.84 18.11 11.37
CA VAL A 204 1.90 17.38 12.22
C VAL A 204 1.95 17.98 13.62
N GLN A 205 0.89 18.70 14.02
CA GLN A 205 0.88 19.52 15.23
C GLN A 205 1.13 18.72 16.52
N GLU A 206 0.49 17.56 16.66
CA GLU A 206 0.68 16.66 17.81
C GLU A 206 1.83 15.68 17.63
N GLY A 207 2.57 15.76 16.51
CA GLY A 207 3.75 14.97 16.22
C GLY A 207 3.47 13.66 15.51
N PHE A 208 4.54 12.89 15.36
CA PHE A 208 4.62 11.67 14.58
C PHE A 208 5.15 10.53 15.46
N LEU A 209 4.53 9.35 15.38
CA LEU A 209 4.92 8.14 16.08
C LEU A 209 5.42 7.12 15.06
N SER A 210 6.62 6.57 15.26
CA SER A 210 7.10 5.48 14.40
C SER A 210 6.43 4.16 14.78
N ILE A 211 6.00 3.37 13.80
CA ILE A 211 5.45 2.02 14.06
C ILE A 211 6.48 1.16 14.78
N ASP A 212 7.74 1.22 14.36
CA ASP A 212 8.85 0.47 15.00
C ASP A 212 9.08 0.89 16.46
N GLY A 213 8.70 2.12 16.80
CA GLY A 213 8.83 2.67 18.15
C GLY A 213 7.58 2.50 19.00
N PHE A 214 6.47 2.06 18.40
CA PHE A 214 5.16 1.95 19.03
C PHE A 214 4.97 0.52 19.55
N GLN A 215 5.26 0.30 20.83
CA GLN A 215 5.36 -1.03 21.43
C GLN A 215 3.98 -1.63 21.78
N TRP A 216 3.13 -1.79 20.77
CA TRP A 216 1.73 -2.21 20.93
C TRP A 216 1.57 -3.62 21.53
N GLU A 217 2.59 -4.48 21.46
CA GLU A 217 2.61 -5.80 22.13
C GLU A 217 2.96 -5.70 23.63
N SER A 218 3.55 -4.60 24.07
CA SER A 218 4.07 -4.39 25.43
C SER A 218 3.27 -3.32 26.16
N VAL A 219 1.95 -3.47 26.20
CA VAL A 219 1.06 -2.54 26.93
C VAL A 219 1.45 -2.52 28.41
N ALA A 220 1.73 -1.33 28.93
CA ALA A 220 2.13 -1.11 30.31
C ALA A 220 1.29 0.01 30.92
N GLN A 221 0.68 -0.24 32.09
CA GLN A 221 -0.16 0.75 32.79
C GLN A 221 -1.27 1.35 31.89
N GLU A 222 -1.91 0.48 31.09
CA GLU A 222 -2.96 0.84 30.12
C GLU A 222 -2.50 1.89 29.10
N ALA A 223 -1.19 1.95 28.83
CA ALA A 223 -0.59 2.80 27.84
C ALA A 223 0.35 2.00 26.95
N ILE A 224 0.49 2.44 25.70
CA ILE A 224 1.46 1.89 24.76
C ILE A 224 2.73 2.74 24.84
N PRO A 225 3.88 2.17 25.26
CA PRO A 225 5.15 2.86 25.17
C PRO A 225 5.46 3.21 23.71
N ALA A 226 5.75 4.48 23.44
CA ALA A 226 6.02 4.97 22.11
C ALA A 226 7.09 6.07 22.09
N ARG A 227 7.65 6.33 20.91
CA ARG A 227 8.54 7.47 20.66
C ARG A 227 7.90 8.47 19.73
N ARG A 228 7.79 9.71 20.19
CA ARG A 228 7.19 10.81 19.45
C ARG A 228 8.22 11.78 18.90
N TYR A 229 8.10 12.07 17.62
CA TYR A 229 8.81 13.14 16.94
C TYR A 229 7.94 14.39 16.84
N ARG A 230 8.56 15.56 17.02
CA ARG A 230 7.96 16.87 16.70
C ARG A 230 8.93 17.69 15.86
N ILE A 231 8.44 18.19 14.72
CA ILE A 231 9.21 19.03 13.82
C ILE A 231 9.76 20.27 14.52
N SER A 232 8.99 20.87 15.44
CA SER A 232 9.39 22.04 16.21
C SER A 232 10.59 21.80 17.14
N GLN A 233 10.64 20.64 17.81
CA GLN A 233 11.77 20.25 18.65
C GLN A 233 13.02 19.97 17.82
N PHE A 234 12.84 19.29 16.68
CA PHE A 234 13.91 19.02 15.73
C PHE A 234 14.50 20.32 15.15
N CYS A 235 13.65 21.21 14.63
CA CYS A 235 14.01 22.52 14.11
C CYS A 235 14.74 23.38 15.14
N ARG A 236 14.30 23.34 16.42
CA ARG A 236 15.01 24.01 17.52
C ARG A 236 16.41 23.45 17.74
N CYS A 237 16.56 22.12 17.73
CA CYS A 237 17.86 21.45 17.89
C CYS A 237 18.86 21.83 16.78
N PHE A 238 18.38 21.96 15.55
CA PHE A 238 19.22 22.26 14.38
C PHE A 238 19.26 23.75 14.01
N ASN A 239 18.57 24.61 14.76
CA ASN A 239 18.49 26.04 14.50
C ASN A 239 18.00 26.36 13.07
N VAL A 240 16.87 25.77 12.67
CA VAL A 240 16.20 25.96 11.36
C VAL A 240 14.75 26.34 11.59
N ASP A 241 14.13 27.11 10.68
CA ASP A 241 12.69 27.38 10.77
C ASP A 241 11.90 26.22 10.15
N GLU A 242 10.77 25.82 10.74
CA GLU A 242 9.94 24.68 10.30
C GLU A 242 9.53 24.79 8.82
N LYS A 243 9.23 26.01 8.34
CA LYS A 243 8.91 26.30 6.93
C LYS A 243 10.03 25.95 5.93
N HIS A 244 11.26 25.72 6.39
CA HIS A 244 12.38 25.29 5.55
C HIS A 244 12.53 23.77 5.50
N MET A 245 11.81 22.99 6.28
CA MET A 245 11.88 21.52 6.24
C MET A 245 11.45 20.93 4.89
N PRO A 246 10.45 21.46 4.17
CA PRO A 246 10.19 21.03 2.80
C PRO A 246 11.34 21.31 1.83
N VAL A 247 12.09 22.40 2.05
CA VAL A 247 13.32 22.69 1.27
C VAL A 247 14.42 21.70 1.64
N PHE A 248 14.56 21.36 2.92
CA PHE A 248 15.47 20.32 3.38
C PHE A 248 15.20 18.98 2.68
N ALA A 249 13.93 18.56 2.58
CA ALA A 249 13.52 17.34 1.89
C ALA A 249 13.95 17.35 0.42
N ALA A 250 13.60 18.43 -0.31
CA ALA A 250 13.92 18.59 -1.72
C ALA A 250 15.45 18.55 -2.01
N LEU A 251 16.27 19.14 -1.14
CA LEU A 251 17.73 19.15 -1.29
C LEU A 251 18.38 17.81 -0.88
N SER A 252 17.88 17.20 0.20
CA SER A 252 18.40 15.94 0.75
C SER A 252 18.13 14.77 -0.19
N GLY A 253 16.98 14.78 -0.85
CA GLY A 253 16.51 13.74 -1.74
C GLY A 253 15.19 13.20 -1.25
N ASN A 254 14.13 13.46 -2.01
CA ASN A 254 12.81 12.86 -1.88
C ASN A 254 12.38 12.28 -3.24
N ASP A 255 11.13 11.87 -3.37
CA ASP A 255 10.59 11.23 -4.57
C ASP A 255 10.60 12.15 -5.82
N TYR A 256 10.78 13.47 -5.64
CA TYR A 256 10.68 14.47 -6.71
C TYR A 256 12.02 15.11 -7.11
N SER A 257 12.94 15.32 -6.16
CA SER A 257 14.23 15.98 -6.43
C SER A 257 15.33 15.55 -5.48
N GLN A 258 16.58 15.65 -5.90
CA GLN A 258 17.75 15.51 -5.04
C GLN A 258 18.92 16.33 -5.59
N LEU A 259 19.76 16.88 -4.69
CA LEU A 259 21.08 17.40 -5.10
C LEU A 259 22.01 16.26 -5.53
N GLU A 260 22.86 16.53 -6.52
CA GLU A 260 23.87 15.57 -6.99
C GLU A 260 25.04 15.44 -6.01
N LYS A 261 25.85 14.37 -6.16
CA LYS A 261 26.99 14.11 -5.27
C LYS A 261 28.00 15.26 -5.25
N GLU A 262 28.28 15.89 -6.38
CA GLU A 262 29.21 17.02 -6.46
C GLU A 262 28.65 18.30 -5.83
N ASP A 263 27.34 18.54 -5.95
CA ASP A 263 26.65 19.66 -5.32
C ASP A 263 26.71 19.54 -3.80
N ILE A 264 26.47 18.33 -3.27
CA ILE A 264 26.60 18.04 -1.84
C ILE A 264 28.03 18.24 -1.34
N LYS A 265 29.05 17.87 -2.10
CA LYS A 265 30.45 18.12 -1.71
C LYS A 265 30.73 19.62 -1.56
N LYS A 266 30.22 20.47 -2.45
CA LYS A 266 30.35 21.94 -2.33
C LYS A 266 29.67 22.45 -1.06
N LEU A 267 28.47 21.95 -0.76
CA LEU A 267 27.71 22.33 0.42
C LEU A 267 28.41 21.90 1.72
N ILE A 268 28.90 20.66 1.80
CA ILE A 268 29.68 20.16 2.94
C ILE A 268 30.98 20.96 3.14
N ARG A 269 31.68 21.33 2.06
CA ARG A 269 32.89 22.19 2.16
C ARG A 269 32.59 23.54 2.78
N ARG A 270 31.41 24.11 2.53
CA ARG A 270 30.99 25.41 3.09
C ARG A 270 30.46 25.28 4.53
N TYR A 271 29.85 24.14 4.86
CA TYR A 271 29.21 23.84 6.14
C TYR A 271 29.79 22.56 6.78
N PRO A 272 31.11 22.53 7.08
CA PRO A 272 31.77 21.34 7.59
C PRO A 272 31.24 20.93 8.98
N GLU A 273 31.32 19.64 9.28
CA GLU A 273 30.99 19.13 10.61
C GLU A 273 32.12 19.35 11.61
N THR A 274 31.75 19.75 12.84
CA THR A 274 32.57 19.50 14.03
C THR A 274 32.57 17.99 14.26
N GLN A 275 33.73 17.33 14.04
CA GLN A 275 33.84 15.88 14.13
C GLN A 275 33.35 15.37 15.49
N ARG A 276 32.34 14.48 15.46
CA ARG A 276 32.10 13.53 16.55
C ARG A 276 32.71 12.18 16.14
N PRO A 277 33.28 11.40 17.07
CA PRO A 277 33.72 10.05 16.76
C PRO A 277 32.50 9.17 16.51
N GLY A 278 32.35 8.65 15.29
CA GLY A 278 31.29 7.74 14.88
C GLY A 278 30.23 8.35 13.96
N GLY A 279 30.19 7.88 12.70
CA GLY A 279 29.04 7.99 11.78
C GLY A 279 29.11 9.06 10.68
N SER A 280 29.63 8.72 9.50
CA SER A 280 29.66 9.59 8.31
C SER A 280 28.34 9.66 7.51
N SER A 281 27.27 9.00 7.98
CA SER A 281 26.10 8.69 7.15
C SER A 281 25.12 9.86 6.97
N THR A 282 25.11 10.82 7.91
CA THR A 282 24.17 11.97 7.94
C THR A 282 24.81 13.32 7.61
N GLY A 283 26.09 13.33 7.20
CA GLY A 283 26.85 14.57 6.94
C GLY A 283 26.24 15.45 5.84
N ARG A 284 25.59 14.84 4.84
CA ARG A 284 24.78 15.53 3.83
C ARG A 284 23.67 16.35 4.48
N GLN A 285 22.84 15.68 5.28
CA GLN A 285 21.65 16.27 5.87
C GLN A 285 22.03 17.35 6.87
N ARG A 286 23.04 17.10 7.72
CA ARG A 286 23.54 18.09 8.69
C ARG A 286 24.10 19.33 8.02
N ALA A 287 24.81 19.20 6.89
CA ALA A 287 25.27 20.34 6.11
C ALA A 287 24.10 21.16 5.53
N ILE A 288 23.07 20.49 5.01
CA ILE A 288 21.85 21.15 4.51
C ILE A 288 21.14 21.91 5.64
N LEU A 289 20.98 21.30 6.83
CA LEU A 289 20.36 21.98 7.98
C LEU A 289 21.14 23.21 8.42
N ARG A 290 22.48 23.13 8.50
CA ARG A 290 23.30 24.32 8.80
C ARG A 290 23.13 25.42 7.76
N PHE A 291 23.12 25.06 6.47
CA PHE A 291 22.84 26.00 5.40
C PHE A 291 21.47 26.68 5.60
N LEU A 292 20.41 25.91 5.88
CA LEU A 292 19.07 26.46 6.10
C LEU A 292 19.00 27.34 7.36
N GLY A 293 19.85 27.09 8.36
CA GLY A 293 20.02 27.95 9.53
C GLY A 293 20.45 29.39 9.19
N ASP A 294 21.22 29.59 8.12
CA ASP A 294 21.58 30.94 7.64
C ASP A 294 20.40 31.67 6.97
N PHE A 295 19.34 30.94 6.60
CA PHE A 295 18.14 31.45 5.93
C PHE A 295 16.96 31.66 6.87
N ARG A 296 17.16 31.57 8.20
CA ARG A 296 16.13 31.87 9.18
C ARG A 296 15.48 33.24 8.95
N GLY A 297 14.17 33.30 9.12
CA GLY A 297 13.34 34.46 8.80
C GLY A 297 13.13 34.71 7.30
N LYS A 298 13.87 34.06 6.39
CA LYS A 298 13.67 34.16 4.93
C LYS A 298 12.60 33.19 4.45
N THR A 299 12.11 33.41 3.23
CA THR A 299 11.10 32.53 2.62
C THR A 299 11.75 31.26 2.05
N PRO A 300 10.98 30.16 1.88
CA PRO A 300 11.49 28.94 1.24
C PRO A 300 12.10 29.18 -0.15
N GLU A 301 11.54 30.08 -0.96
CA GLU A 301 12.04 30.43 -2.29
C GLU A 301 13.45 31.05 -2.23
N LYS A 302 13.71 31.86 -1.20
CA LYS A 302 15.05 32.44 -0.98
C LYS A 302 16.05 31.37 -0.57
N ALA A 303 15.63 30.41 0.26
CA ALA A 303 16.47 29.28 0.65
C ALA A 303 16.81 28.37 -0.54
N VAL A 304 15.82 28.03 -1.39
CA VAL A 304 16.05 27.27 -2.63
C VAL A 304 17.00 28.01 -3.57
N THR A 305 16.76 29.31 -3.81
CA THR A 305 17.64 30.14 -4.65
C THR A 305 19.07 30.14 -4.11
N GLY A 306 19.23 30.35 -2.80
CA GLY A 306 20.54 30.35 -2.15
C GLY A 306 21.27 29.02 -2.25
N ALA A 307 20.56 27.90 -2.09
CA ALA A 307 21.13 26.56 -2.17
C ALA A 307 21.66 26.27 -3.58
N LEU A 308 20.86 26.59 -4.60
CA LEU A 308 21.23 26.39 -6.00
C LEU A 308 22.39 27.27 -6.43
N GLN A 309 22.39 28.55 -6.03
CA GLN A 309 23.51 29.46 -6.26
C GLN A 309 24.80 28.96 -5.62
N LEU A 310 24.74 28.45 -4.37
CA LEU A 310 25.89 27.92 -3.66
C LEU A 310 26.55 26.74 -4.41
N VAL A 311 25.73 25.89 -5.03
CA VAL A 311 26.24 24.72 -5.77
C VAL A 311 26.52 25.03 -7.25
N GLY A 312 26.29 26.26 -7.69
CA GLY A 312 26.53 26.71 -9.06
C GLY A 312 25.46 26.31 -10.07
N ARG A 313 24.25 26.00 -9.60
CA ARG A 313 23.06 25.79 -10.43
C ARG A 313 22.31 27.11 -10.60
N SER A 314 22.23 27.60 -11.83
CA SER A 314 21.60 28.88 -12.16
C SER A 314 20.44 28.73 -13.16
N LYS A 315 20.11 27.52 -13.59
CA LYS A 315 19.01 27.29 -14.54
C LYS A 315 17.66 27.50 -13.85
N GLN A 316 16.75 28.17 -14.54
CA GLN A 316 15.39 28.38 -14.04
C GLN A 316 14.64 27.04 -13.85
N GLU A 317 14.98 26.02 -14.63
CA GLU A 317 14.44 24.67 -14.52
C GLU A 317 14.79 24.01 -13.18
N ASP A 318 16.04 24.15 -12.72
CA ASP A 318 16.47 23.65 -11.40
C ASP A 318 15.65 24.34 -10.30
N PHE A 319 15.53 25.67 -10.36
CA PHE A 319 14.75 26.42 -9.37
C PHE A 319 13.30 25.93 -9.28
N LYS A 320 12.63 25.78 -10.44
CA LYS A 320 11.26 25.25 -10.49
C LYS A 320 11.17 23.83 -9.95
N LEU A 321 12.13 22.96 -10.30
CA LEU A 321 12.16 21.58 -9.83
C LEU A 321 12.19 21.50 -8.30
N PHE A 322 13.17 22.16 -7.66
CA PHE A 322 13.33 22.09 -6.20
C PHE A 322 12.21 22.83 -5.45
N LEU A 323 11.71 23.94 -5.99
CA LEU A 323 10.59 24.65 -5.37
C LEU A 323 9.29 23.83 -5.46
N ASN A 324 8.98 23.23 -6.62
CA ASN A 324 7.81 22.38 -6.78
C ASN A 324 7.89 21.13 -5.91
N SER A 325 9.09 20.55 -5.74
CA SER A 325 9.35 19.44 -4.83
C SER A 325 9.06 19.82 -3.38
N ALA A 326 9.53 20.98 -2.91
CA ALA A 326 9.21 21.48 -1.58
C ALA A 326 7.71 21.77 -1.41
N GLN A 327 7.02 22.21 -2.46
CA GLN A 327 5.58 22.49 -2.43
C GLN A 327 4.71 21.22 -2.33
N GLN A 328 5.25 20.01 -2.52
CA GLN A 328 4.49 18.76 -2.34
C GLN A 328 4.06 18.57 -0.88
N TYR A 329 4.80 19.12 0.08
CA TYR A 329 4.46 19.08 1.51
C TYR A 329 3.44 20.16 1.93
N ALA A 330 2.92 20.96 0.99
CA ALA A 330 1.90 21.96 1.30
C ALA A 330 0.55 21.28 1.56
N LEU A 331 -0.03 21.54 2.73
CA LEU A 331 -1.27 20.92 3.17
C LEU A 331 -2.48 21.39 2.33
N LYS A 332 -2.85 20.63 1.31
CA LYS A 332 -4.01 20.89 0.44
C LYS A 332 -4.80 19.61 0.22
N GLU A 333 -6.12 19.68 0.17
CA GLU A 333 -6.91 18.49 -0.16
C GLU A 333 -6.62 18.06 -1.61
N PRO A 334 -6.46 16.75 -1.87
CA PRO A 334 -6.37 16.24 -3.23
C PRO A 334 -7.66 16.52 -4.00
N PRO A 335 -7.59 16.77 -5.31
CA PRO A 335 -8.77 17.02 -6.13
C PRO A 335 -9.70 15.80 -6.08
N ARG A 336 -11.01 16.06 -6.07
CA ARG A 336 -11.99 14.97 -6.16
C ARG A 336 -11.93 14.35 -7.55
N PRO A 337 -11.89 13.01 -7.66
CA PRO A 337 -11.93 12.34 -8.95
C PRO A 337 -13.29 12.58 -9.62
N ASN A 338 -13.28 12.59 -10.96
CA ASN A 338 -14.51 12.65 -11.75
C ASN A 338 -15.17 11.26 -11.77
N LEU A 339 -15.91 10.94 -10.70
CA LEU A 339 -16.60 9.67 -10.48
C LEU A 339 -18.00 9.92 -9.91
N PRO A 340 -18.97 9.01 -10.13
CA PRO A 340 -20.27 9.10 -9.49
C PRO A 340 -20.16 9.19 -7.96
N GLN A 341 -21.03 9.98 -7.34
CA GLN A 341 -20.95 10.29 -5.90
C GLN A 341 -21.04 9.03 -5.02
N TRP A 342 -21.80 8.02 -5.44
CA TRP A 342 -21.90 6.74 -4.73
C TRP A 342 -20.58 5.96 -4.79
N VAL A 343 -19.88 5.96 -5.92
CA VAL A 343 -18.55 5.32 -6.09
C VAL A 343 -17.55 5.99 -5.15
N VAL A 344 -17.52 7.31 -5.12
CA VAL A 344 -16.65 8.10 -4.24
C VAL A 344 -16.87 7.70 -2.76
N GLN A 345 -18.13 7.65 -2.32
CA GLN A 345 -18.46 7.31 -0.94
C GLN A 345 -18.08 5.87 -0.57
N GLU A 346 -18.36 4.92 -1.44
CA GLU A 346 -18.05 3.51 -1.16
C GLU A 346 -16.54 3.23 -1.22
N ILE A 347 -15.78 3.94 -2.07
CA ILE A 347 -14.32 3.89 -2.02
C ILE A 347 -13.84 4.43 -0.69
N GLN A 348 -14.25 5.65 -0.31
CA GLN A 348 -13.83 6.29 0.95
C GLN A 348 -14.07 5.44 2.19
N ARG A 349 -15.18 4.67 2.21
CA ARG A 349 -15.55 3.73 3.29
C ARG A 349 -14.76 2.41 3.28
N GLY A 350 -13.85 2.20 2.32
CA GLY A 350 -13.15 0.93 2.13
C GLY A 350 -14.07 -0.21 1.66
N ARG A 351 -15.23 0.13 1.11
CA ARG A 351 -16.26 -0.83 0.68
C ARG A 351 -16.20 -1.15 -0.80
N LEU A 352 -15.57 -0.26 -1.56
CA LEU A 352 -15.24 -0.42 -2.96
C LEU A 352 -13.74 -0.24 -3.12
N THR A 353 -13.13 -1.09 -3.92
CA THR A 353 -11.69 -1.05 -4.16
C THR A 353 -11.22 0.21 -4.89
N SER A 354 -10.05 0.72 -4.51
CA SER A 354 -9.50 1.95 -5.06
C SER A 354 -9.05 1.81 -6.53
N PHE A 355 -8.80 0.61 -7.05
CA PHE A 355 -8.38 0.46 -8.45
C PHE A 355 -9.46 0.84 -9.46
N VAL A 356 -10.74 0.95 -9.05
CA VAL A 356 -11.80 1.55 -9.86
C VAL A 356 -11.41 2.94 -10.34
N THR A 357 -10.71 3.74 -9.53
CA THR A 357 -10.29 5.08 -9.95
C THR A 357 -9.27 5.03 -11.06
N SER A 358 -8.25 4.16 -10.96
CA SER A 358 -7.23 3.99 -12.01
C SER A 358 -7.85 3.51 -13.32
N VAL A 359 -8.78 2.55 -13.25
CA VAL A 359 -9.46 2.02 -14.44
C VAL A 359 -10.30 3.12 -15.11
N VAL A 360 -11.18 3.79 -14.37
CA VAL A 360 -12.09 4.79 -14.97
C VAL A 360 -11.34 6.04 -15.45
N SER A 361 -10.37 6.55 -14.68
CA SER A 361 -9.67 7.80 -15.01
C SER A 361 -8.51 7.62 -15.98
N GLN A 362 -7.79 6.50 -15.92
CA GLN A 362 -6.57 6.27 -16.71
C GLN A 362 -6.75 5.20 -17.78
N LYS A 363 -7.88 4.47 -17.80
CA LYS A 363 -8.12 3.32 -18.69
C LYS A 363 -7.00 2.28 -18.61
N SER A 364 -6.47 2.08 -17.41
CA SER A 364 -5.37 1.16 -17.19
C SER A 364 -5.44 0.47 -15.83
N MET A 365 -4.88 -0.74 -15.77
CA MET A 365 -4.77 -1.55 -14.57
C MET A 365 -3.36 -2.13 -14.48
N THR A 366 -2.72 -2.02 -13.32
CA THR A 366 -1.43 -2.67 -13.08
C THR A 366 -1.64 -3.89 -12.23
N LEU A 367 -1.31 -5.06 -12.77
CA LEU A 367 -1.43 -6.33 -12.06
C LEU A 367 -0.18 -6.49 -11.17
N THR A 368 -0.40 -6.67 -9.87
CA THR A 368 0.70 -6.78 -8.92
C THR A 368 1.41 -8.12 -9.14
N PRO A 369 2.75 -8.16 -9.27
CA PRO A 369 3.48 -9.42 -9.36
C PRO A 369 3.15 -10.35 -8.19
N LEU A 370 2.86 -11.62 -8.48
CA LEU A 370 2.55 -12.64 -7.49
C LEU A 370 3.69 -13.63 -7.37
N VAL A 371 3.79 -14.31 -6.22
CA VAL A 371 4.66 -15.49 -6.08
C VAL A 371 3.98 -16.64 -6.82
N GLU A 372 4.55 -17.01 -7.96
CA GLU A 372 3.98 -17.98 -8.88
C GLU A 372 5.08 -18.71 -9.68
N ASP A 373 4.69 -19.68 -10.51
CA ASP A 373 5.60 -20.34 -11.43
C ASP A 373 5.89 -19.44 -12.64
N PHE A 374 7.11 -18.88 -12.67
CA PHE A 374 7.56 -17.99 -13.73
C PHE A 374 7.89 -18.71 -15.05
N SER A 375 7.91 -20.04 -15.07
CA SER A 375 8.00 -20.82 -16.32
C SER A 375 6.67 -20.84 -17.09
N GLN A 376 5.56 -20.55 -16.40
CA GLN A 376 4.22 -20.51 -16.96
C GLN A 376 3.78 -19.07 -17.29
N PRO A 377 2.76 -18.90 -18.15
CA PRO A 377 2.08 -17.62 -18.32
C PRO A 377 1.57 -17.05 -16.99
N SER A 378 1.35 -15.72 -16.94
CA SER A 378 0.80 -15.03 -15.77
C SER A 378 -0.45 -15.73 -15.22
N SER A 379 -0.50 -15.99 -13.92
CA SER A 379 -1.65 -16.54 -13.21
C SER A 379 -2.91 -15.68 -13.38
N TYR A 380 -2.75 -14.38 -13.64
CA TYR A 380 -3.86 -13.50 -13.99
C TYR A 380 -4.56 -13.89 -15.30
N ASN A 381 -3.94 -14.66 -16.21
CA ASN A 381 -4.62 -15.16 -17.39
C ASN A 381 -5.86 -15.99 -17.04
N ALA A 382 -5.79 -16.71 -15.92
CA ALA A 382 -6.84 -17.62 -15.49
C ALA A 382 -8.13 -16.89 -15.07
N SER A 383 -8.04 -15.59 -14.81
CA SER A 383 -9.16 -14.73 -14.46
C SER A 383 -9.38 -13.56 -15.42
N LEU A 384 -8.80 -13.63 -16.63
CA LEU A 384 -8.96 -12.60 -17.65
C LEU A 384 -10.45 -12.31 -17.94
N ARG A 385 -11.27 -13.36 -18.07
CA ARG A 385 -12.72 -13.21 -18.33
C ARG A 385 -13.42 -12.34 -17.29
N ILE A 386 -13.13 -12.55 -16.00
CA ILE A 386 -13.71 -11.77 -14.91
C ILE A 386 -13.32 -10.30 -15.07
N ARG A 387 -12.05 -10.02 -15.39
CA ARG A 387 -11.59 -8.65 -15.62
C ARG A 387 -12.20 -8.01 -16.86
N GLN A 388 -12.44 -8.76 -17.93
CA GLN A 388 -13.14 -8.24 -19.12
C GLN A 388 -14.56 -7.77 -18.80
N PHE A 389 -15.31 -8.54 -17.99
CA PHE A 389 -16.63 -8.13 -17.51
C PHE A 389 -16.53 -6.92 -16.56
N PHE A 390 -15.54 -6.93 -15.66
CA PHE A 390 -15.29 -5.81 -14.76
C PHE A 390 -15.00 -4.50 -15.53
N TYR A 391 -14.16 -4.55 -16.57
CA TYR A 391 -13.94 -3.40 -17.45
C TYR A 391 -15.18 -3.04 -18.25
N GLY A 392 -16.01 -4.02 -18.64
CA GLY A 392 -17.29 -3.76 -19.31
C GLY A 392 -18.23 -2.90 -18.46
N LEU A 393 -18.28 -3.17 -17.15
CA LEU A 393 -19.07 -2.39 -16.20
C LEU A 393 -18.50 -0.98 -15.96
N LEU A 394 -17.18 -0.78 -16.07
CA LEU A 394 -16.52 0.49 -15.76
C LEU A 394 -16.30 1.40 -16.98
N LEU A 395 -16.03 0.82 -18.14
CA LEU A 395 -15.56 1.50 -19.35
C LEU A 395 -16.50 1.28 -20.55
N GLY A 396 -17.54 0.46 -20.41
CA GLY A 396 -18.37 0.04 -21.54
C GLY A 396 -17.54 -0.73 -22.55
N THR A 397 -17.46 -0.23 -23.79
CA THR A 397 -16.68 -0.86 -24.87
C THR A 397 -15.24 -0.38 -24.97
N ASP A 398 -14.84 0.62 -24.17
CA ASP A 398 -13.51 1.20 -24.26
C ASP A 398 -12.44 0.24 -23.71
N PRO A 399 -11.34 0.00 -24.44
CA PRO A 399 -10.31 -0.93 -24.00
C PRO A 399 -9.58 -0.45 -22.75
N CYS A 400 -9.18 -1.42 -21.91
CA CYS A 400 -8.32 -1.18 -20.75
C CYS A 400 -6.89 -1.69 -21.03
N THR A 401 -5.90 -0.89 -20.67
CA THR A 401 -4.49 -1.30 -20.76
C THR A 401 -4.08 -2.02 -19.47
N GLU A 402 -3.84 -3.33 -19.53
CA GLU A 402 -3.28 -4.09 -18.42
C GLU A 402 -1.75 -4.12 -18.47
N TYR A 403 -1.08 -3.76 -17.38
CA TYR A 403 0.34 -4.02 -17.19
C TYR A 403 0.50 -5.33 -16.42
N ASP A 404 0.99 -6.35 -17.11
CA ASP A 404 1.16 -7.71 -16.61
C ASP A 404 2.56 -8.22 -16.91
N ARG A 405 3.01 -9.24 -16.19
CA ARG A 405 4.35 -9.81 -16.41
C ARG A 405 4.45 -10.50 -17.77
N GLU A 406 5.63 -10.38 -18.37
CA GLU A 406 6.09 -11.24 -19.46
C GLU A 406 7.42 -11.87 -19.04
N GLY A 407 7.39 -13.15 -18.69
CA GLY A 407 8.50 -13.79 -17.98
C GLY A 407 8.71 -13.18 -16.60
N ALA A 408 9.97 -13.01 -16.19
CA ALA A 408 10.34 -12.54 -14.85
C ALA A 408 11.11 -11.21 -14.82
N GLU A 409 11.25 -10.53 -15.97
CA GLU A 409 12.09 -9.33 -16.08
C GLU A 409 11.34 -8.05 -16.43
N GLU A 410 10.16 -8.17 -17.05
CA GLU A 410 9.42 -7.02 -17.58
C GLU A 410 7.93 -7.10 -17.28
N MET A 411 7.36 -5.92 -16.98
CA MET A 411 5.91 -5.69 -17.02
C MET A 411 5.57 -5.08 -18.38
N ARG A 412 4.68 -5.72 -19.14
CA ARG A 412 4.31 -5.28 -20.48
C ARG A 412 2.85 -4.85 -20.55
N PRO A 413 2.53 -3.78 -21.28
CA PRO A 413 1.16 -3.38 -21.53
C PRO A 413 0.48 -4.35 -22.50
N LYS A 414 -0.73 -4.79 -22.18
CA LYS A 414 -1.62 -5.60 -23.00
C LYS A 414 -2.97 -4.91 -23.10
N GLN A 415 -3.53 -4.81 -24.30
CA GLN A 415 -4.88 -4.28 -24.47
C GLN A 415 -5.89 -5.38 -24.15
N VAL A 416 -6.78 -5.10 -23.21
CA VAL A 416 -7.88 -6.00 -22.85
C VAL A 416 -9.18 -5.39 -23.34
N THR A 417 -9.87 -6.14 -24.19
CA THR A 417 -11.20 -5.76 -24.70
C THR A 417 -12.25 -6.12 -23.66
N PRO A 418 -13.06 -5.15 -23.20
CA PRO A 418 -14.18 -5.40 -22.31
C PRO A 418 -15.20 -6.37 -22.90
N VAL A 419 -15.93 -7.05 -22.02
CA VAL A 419 -17.08 -7.87 -22.40
C VAL A 419 -18.31 -7.30 -21.70
N LEU A 420 -19.31 -6.94 -22.50
CA LEU A 420 -20.62 -6.53 -21.97
C LEU A 420 -21.44 -7.78 -21.64
N ALA A 421 -22.31 -7.65 -20.63
CA ALA A 421 -23.22 -8.72 -20.26
C ALA A 421 -24.24 -9.02 -21.37
N GLY A 422 -24.59 -10.29 -21.55
CA GLY A 422 -25.59 -10.77 -22.51
C GLY A 422 -27.03 -10.50 -22.07
N VAL A 423 -27.34 -9.25 -21.73
CA VAL A 423 -28.65 -8.80 -21.23
C VAL A 423 -29.32 -7.84 -22.22
N THR A 424 -30.59 -7.45 -21.99
CA THR A 424 -31.27 -6.55 -22.95
C THR A 424 -30.61 -5.16 -22.97
N PRO A 425 -30.79 -4.37 -24.05
CA PRO A 425 -30.27 -2.99 -24.10
C PRO A 425 -30.74 -2.11 -22.94
N GLU A 426 -31.99 -2.29 -22.48
CA GLU A 426 -32.51 -1.55 -21.31
C GLU A 426 -31.85 -2.00 -20.00
N GLU A 427 -31.49 -3.28 -19.89
CA GLU A 427 -30.74 -3.79 -18.74
C GLU A 427 -29.28 -3.34 -18.75
N LEU A 428 -28.66 -3.23 -19.93
CA LEU A 428 -27.30 -2.68 -20.08
C LEU A 428 -27.22 -1.23 -19.60
N GLN A 429 -28.22 -0.39 -19.89
CA GLN A 429 -28.26 0.98 -19.38
C GLN A 429 -28.23 1.01 -17.84
N LYS A 430 -28.95 0.09 -17.17
CA LYS A 430 -28.95 -0.02 -15.69
C LYS A 430 -27.62 -0.47 -15.12
N LEU A 431 -26.72 -1.01 -15.94
CA LEU A 431 -25.37 -1.45 -15.54
C LEU A 431 -24.31 -0.36 -15.74
N GLU A 432 -24.68 0.82 -16.26
CA GLU A 432 -23.79 1.98 -16.34
C GLU A 432 -23.32 2.42 -14.94
N LEU A 433 -22.06 2.84 -14.84
CA LEU A 433 -21.39 3.13 -13.57
C LEU A 433 -22.14 4.18 -12.73
N GLU A 434 -22.80 5.13 -13.38
CA GLU A 434 -23.59 6.20 -12.78
C GLU A 434 -24.71 5.67 -11.88
N GLN A 435 -25.33 4.54 -12.25
CA GLN A 435 -26.51 3.97 -11.60
C GLN A 435 -26.38 2.48 -11.25
N LEU A 436 -25.19 1.89 -11.41
CA LEU A 436 -24.92 0.47 -11.15
C LEU A 436 -25.25 0.03 -9.70
N ASN A 437 -25.21 0.96 -8.74
CA ASN A 437 -25.65 0.70 -7.36
C ASN A 437 -27.17 0.47 -7.23
N GLU A 438 -27.95 0.95 -8.19
CA GLU A 438 -29.42 0.84 -8.25
C GLU A 438 -29.88 -0.37 -9.08
N ALA A 439 -28.95 -1.05 -9.78
CA ALA A 439 -29.25 -2.24 -10.56
C ALA A 439 -29.91 -3.34 -9.69
N PRO A 440 -31.04 -3.92 -10.15
CA PRO A 440 -31.72 -4.98 -9.41
C PRO A 440 -30.78 -6.13 -9.04
N GLU A 441 -30.96 -6.72 -7.86
CA GLU A 441 -30.08 -7.82 -7.41
C GLU A 441 -30.06 -9.00 -8.37
N VAL A 442 -31.22 -9.37 -8.94
CA VAL A 442 -31.33 -10.44 -9.93
C VAL A 442 -30.43 -10.15 -11.14
N LEU A 443 -30.50 -8.92 -11.68
CA LEU A 443 -29.64 -8.49 -12.79
C LEU A 443 -28.16 -8.56 -12.40
N ARG A 444 -27.79 -8.08 -11.21
CA ARG A 444 -26.40 -8.15 -10.72
C ARG A 444 -25.90 -9.60 -10.58
N ARG A 445 -26.75 -10.52 -10.10
CA ARG A 445 -26.44 -11.96 -10.01
C ARG A 445 -26.29 -12.58 -11.40
N THR A 446 -27.14 -12.24 -12.36
CA THR A 446 -27.05 -12.70 -13.75
C THR A 446 -25.69 -12.35 -14.36
N VAL A 447 -25.27 -11.09 -14.27
CA VAL A 447 -23.97 -10.63 -14.77
C VAL A 447 -22.81 -11.38 -14.10
N MET A 448 -22.90 -11.57 -12.77
CA MET A 448 -21.88 -12.30 -12.01
C MET A 448 -21.75 -13.76 -12.47
N TYR A 449 -22.87 -14.46 -12.64
CA TYR A 449 -22.85 -15.85 -13.10
C TYR A 449 -22.38 -15.96 -14.55
N GLU A 450 -22.70 -15.00 -15.40
CA GLU A 450 -22.20 -14.95 -16.77
C GLU A 450 -20.68 -14.75 -16.83
N ALA A 451 -20.15 -13.84 -16.01
CA ALA A 451 -18.71 -13.63 -15.87
C ALA A 451 -17.99 -14.93 -15.44
N LEU A 452 -18.61 -15.69 -14.54
CA LEU A 452 -18.12 -16.98 -14.05
C LEU A 452 -18.38 -18.18 -14.98
N GLY A 453 -19.02 -18.00 -16.15
CA GLY A 453 -19.38 -19.12 -17.03
C GLY A 453 -20.37 -20.11 -16.37
N CYS A 454 -21.17 -19.60 -15.44
CA CYS A 454 -22.15 -20.34 -14.64
C CYS A 454 -23.60 -20.01 -15.04
N SER A 455 -23.82 -19.31 -16.16
CA SER A 455 -25.18 -19.08 -16.67
C SER A 455 -25.90 -20.41 -16.95
N GLY A 456 -27.12 -20.56 -16.43
CA GLY A 456 -27.94 -21.76 -16.62
C GLY A 456 -27.60 -22.94 -15.71
N LEU A 457 -26.71 -22.76 -14.72
CA LEU A 457 -26.55 -23.71 -13.62
C LEU A 457 -27.78 -23.72 -12.72
N ASP A 458 -28.36 -24.90 -12.50
CA ASP A 458 -29.35 -25.08 -11.44
C ASP A 458 -28.64 -25.14 -10.09
N ILE A 459 -28.62 -23.98 -9.42
CA ILE A 459 -28.08 -23.81 -8.07
C ILE A 459 -29.16 -23.34 -7.10
N GLU A 460 -30.45 -23.49 -7.45
CA GLU A 460 -31.55 -23.04 -6.59
C GLU A 460 -31.55 -23.78 -5.25
N HIS A 461 -31.19 -25.07 -5.27
CA HIS A 461 -31.11 -25.93 -4.09
C HIS A 461 -29.82 -25.75 -3.27
N ILE A 462 -28.86 -24.96 -3.75
CA ILE A 462 -27.62 -24.68 -3.02
C ILE A 462 -27.89 -23.54 -2.02
N PRO A 463 -27.48 -23.66 -0.75
CA PRO A 463 -27.57 -22.55 0.21
C PRO A 463 -26.91 -21.28 -0.34
N ASP A 464 -27.52 -20.11 -0.16
CA ASP A 464 -27.02 -18.85 -0.74
C ASP A 464 -25.55 -18.57 -0.39
N GLN A 465 -25.13 -18.90 0.84
CA GLN A 465 -23.74 -18.74 1.30
C GLN A 465 -22.72 -19.59 0.53
N LEU A 466 -23.15 -20.69 -0.10
CA LEU A 466 -22.28 -21.60 -0.85
C LEU A 466 -22.30 -21.37 -2.36
N LYS A 467 -23.29 -20.63 -2.89
CA LYS A 467 -23.47 -20.43 -4.34
C LYS A 467 -22.23 -19.81 -4.98
N LEU A 468 -21.70 -18.74 -4.40
CA LEU A 468 -20.53 -18.05 -4.92
C LEU A 468 -19.30 -18.98 -4.92
N THR A 469 -19.05 -19.64 -3.80
CA THR A 469 -17.94 -20.59 -3.65
C THR A 469 -18.00 -21.69 -4.71
N LEU A 470 -19.18 -22.29 -4.91
CA LEU A 470 -19.40 -23.30 -5.94
C LEU A 470 -19.11 -22.76 -7.35
N CYS A 471 -19.66 -21.58 -7.69
CA CYS A 471 -19.44 -20.97 -9.01
C CYS A 471 -17.96 -20.65 -9.26
N VAL A 472 -17.25 -20.12 -8.25
CA VAL A 472 -15.82 -19.81 -8.34
C VAL A 472 -15.00 -21.10 -8.51
N THR A 473 -15.25 -22.14 -7.71
CA THR A 473 -14.57 -23.43 -7.84
C THR A 473 -14.78 -24.04 -9.23
N ARG A 474 -16.01 -23.99 -9.76
CA ARG A 474 -16.31 -24.47 -11.11
C ARG A 474 -15.59 -23.65 -12.18
N PHE A 475 -15.58 -22.33 -12.06
CA PHE A 475 -14.90 -21.44 -13.02
C PHE A 475 -13.42 -21.82 -13.17
N TRP A 476 -12.71 -21.96 -12.05
CA TRP A 476 -11.30 -22.36 -12.07
C TRP A 476 -11.08 -23.78 -12.59
N PHE A 477 -11.96 -24.71 -12.21
CA PHE A 477 -11.92 -26.08 -12.71
C PHE A 477 -12.10 -26.15 -14.23
N TRP A 478 -13.05 -25.40 -14.78
CA TRP A 478 -13.26 -25.32 -16.22
C TRP A 478 -12.07 -24.70 -16.94
N TYR A 479 -11.50 -23.63 -16.40
CA TYR A 479 -10.30 -22.99 -16.95
C TYR A 479 -9.13 -23.98 -17.06
N GLN A 480 -8.83 -24.72 -15.98
CA GLN A 480 -7.75 -25.72 -15.98
C GLN A 480 -7.94 -26.78 -17.08
N ASN A 481 -9.16 -27.33 -17.20
CA ASN A 481 -9.49 -28.34 -18.22
C ASN A 481 -9.38 -27.81 -19.65
N SER A 482 -9.61 -26.52 -19.86
CA SER A 482 -9.50 -25.89 -21.19
C SER A 482 -8.05 -25.65 -21.65
N GLN A 483 -7.08 -25.66 -20.72
CA GLN A 483 -5.66 -25.35 -20.99
C GLN A 483 -4.76 -26.59 -21.01
N GLN A 484 -5.14 -27.71 -20.37
CA GLN A 484 -4.31 -28.91 -20.29
C GLN A 484 -4.56 -29.88 -21.46
N SER A 485 -3.49 -30.54 -21.93
CA SER A 485 -3.61 -31.73 -22.79
C SER A 485 -4.18 -32.91 -21.98
N PRO A 486 -5.01 -33.80 -22.57
CA PRO A 486 -5.76 -34.84 -21.84
C PRO A 486 -4.94 -35.89 -21.07
N SER A 487 -3.62 -35.80 -21.03
CA SER A 487 -2.70 -36.81 -20.49
C SER A 487 -2.22 -36.58 -19.05
N GLU A 488 -2.44 -35.41 -18.45
CA GLU A 488 -2.13 -35.20 -17.03
C GLU A 488 -3.38 -35.49 -16.18
N GLY A 489 -3.33 -36.64 -15.50
CA GLY A 489 -4.44 -37.15 -14.69
C GLY A 489 -4.88 -36.17 -13.61
N PHE A 490 -6.17 -35.86 -13.65
CA PHE A 490 -6.89 -35.03 -12.70
C PHE A 490 -6.74 -35.48 -11.23
N ASN A 491 -6.52 -34.55 -10.30
CA ASN A 491 -6.51 -34.83 -8.86
C ASN A 491 -7.89 -34.58 -8.23
N MET A 492 -8.82 -35.51 -8.44
CA MET A 492 -10.17 -35.52 -7.82
C MET A 492 -10.12 -35.31 -6.31
N SER A 493 -9.05 -35.78 -5.66
CA SER A 493 -8.83 -35.64 -4.22
C SER A 493 -8.69 -34.17 -3.80
N CYS A 494 -8.10 -33.30 -4.62
CA CYS A 494 -8.01 -31.87 -4.32
C CYS A 494 -9.38 -31.17 -4.39
N LEU A 495 -10.18 -31.48 -5.41
CA LEU A 495 -11.54 -30.93 -5.52
C LEU A 495 -12.43 -31.41 -4.37
N GLN A 496 -12.34 -32.70 -4.03
CA GLN A 496 -13.04 -33.27 -2.89
C GLN A 496 -12.60 -32.63 -1.57
N ALA A 497 -11.30 -32.44 -1.36
CA ALA A 497 -10.77 -31.76 -0.17
C ALA A 497 -11.25 -30.31 -0.06
N LEU A 498 -11.28 -29.57 -1.18
CA LEU A 498 -11.82 -28.20 -1.23
C LEU A 498 -13.30 -28.17 -0.84
N VAL A 499 -14.12 -29.04 -1.44
CA VAL A 499 -15.55 -29.12 -1.14
C VAL A 499 -15.79 -29.55 0.31
N LEU A 500 -15.03 -30.52 0.82
CA LEU A 500 -15.09 -30.93 2.23
C LEU A 500 -14.70 -29.78 3.16
N GLY A 501 -13.66 -29.02 2.83
CA GLY A 501 -13.24 -27.83 3.56
C GLY A 501 -14.34 -26.77 3.63
N PHE A 502 -15.06 -26.52 2.54
CA PHE A 502 -16.20 -25.59 2.52
C PHE A 502 -17.37 -26.07 3.39
N LEU A 503 -17.59 -27.38 3.47
CA LEU A 503 -18.64 -27.96 4.30
C LEU A 503 -18.27 -27.96 5.79
N GLN A 504 -17.01 -28.20 6.14
CA GLN A 504 -16.53 -28.25 7.52
C GLN A 504 -16.27 -26.86 8.10
N GLY A 505 -15.75 -25.91 7.32
CA GLY A 505 -15.48 -24.54 7.78
C GLY A 505 -16.73 -23.71 8.15
N ASN A 506 -17.92 -24.19 7.79
CA ASN A 506 -19.20 -23.59 8.21
C ASN A 506 -19.66 -24.04 9.61
N THR A 507 -18.90 -24.88 10.32
CA THR A 507 -19.29 -25.39 11.64
C THR A 507 -18.74 -24.59 12.83
N ASP A 508 -17.87 -23.61 12.58
CA ASP A 508 -17.29 -22.72 13.62
C ASP A 508 -17.84 -21.28 13.55
N GLY A 509 -19.07 -21.10 13.05
CA GLY A 509 -19.79 -19.81 13.01
C GLY A 509 -20.46 -19.45 14.32
#